data_AF-A0A519TPE5-F1
#
_entry.id   AF-A0A519TPE5-F1
#
_cell.length_a   1.000
_cell.length_b   1.000
_cell.length_c   1.000
_cell.angle_alpha   90.00
_cell.angle_beta   90.00
_cell.angle_gamma   90.00
#
_symmetry.space_group_name_H-M   'P 1'
#
loop_
_entity.id
_entity.type
_entity.pdbx_description
1 polymer ?
#
loop_
_entity_poly.entity_id
_entity_poly.type
_entity_poly.pdbx_seq_one_letter_code
_entity_poly.pdbx_strand_id
1 'polypeptide(L)'
;MKKLAYCLGLSAALLTTGCKKDFITTTPQNNLAVENFYKNESDALLALNGAYHGLQKLGCYRLRLWTLDIMAGNSIVGAGGAGDGLETQQLANFATTTSNVGVADIWSTHYQG
;
A
#
# COMPACT_ATOMS: atom_id res chain seq x y z
N MET A 1 18.52 52.99 37.61
CA MET A 1 19.42 52.23 36.70
C MET A 1 19.41 50.72 36.98
N LYS A 2 19.59 50.26 38.24
CA LYS A 2 19.57 48.82 38.58
C LYS A 2 18.28 48.09 38.16
N LYS A 3 17.11 48.70 38.35
CA LYS A 3 15.80 48.13 37.94
C LYS A 3 15.69 47.94 36.41
N LEU A 4 16.28 48.84 35.62
CA LEU A 4 16.29 48.75 34.16
C LEU A 4 17.24 47.64 33.68
N ALA A 5 18.37 47.47 34.35
CA ALA A 5 19.30 46.37 34.09
C ALA A 5 18.69 44.99 34.41
N TYR A 6 17.89 44.88 35.48
CA TYR A 6 17.14 43.65 35.78
C TYR A 6 16.07 43.35 34.73
N CYS A 7 15.34 44.36 34.23
CA CYS A 7 14.37 44.16 33.15
C CYS A 7 15.04 43.69 31.85
N LEU A 8 16.15 44.32 31.45
CA LEU A 8 16.92 43.91 30.27
C LEU A 8 17.51 42.50 30.40
N GLY A 9 18.01 42.14 31.59
CA GLY A 9 18.51 40.79 31.85
C GLY A 9 17.41 39.72 31.76
N LEU A 10 16.21 40.02 32.29
CA LEU A 10 15.08 39.10 32.22
C LEU A 10 14.57 38.93 30.78
N SER A 11 14.48 40.02 30.02
CA SER A 11 14.12 39.99 28.60
C SER A 11 15.13 39.21 27.75
N ALA A 12 16.43 39.32 28.04
CA ALA A 12 17.46 38.54 27.36
C ALA A 12 17.38 37.05 27.68
N ALA A 13 17.03 36.67 28.91
CA ALA A 13 16.85 35.27 29.29
C ALA A 13 15.66 34.62 28.56
N LEU A 14 14.55 35.36 28.39
CA LEU A 14 13.36 34.90 27.66
C LEU A 14 13.60 34.68 26.16
N LEU A 15 14.58 35.36 25.56
CA LEU A 15 14.97 35.15 24.15
C LEU A 15 15.70 33.82 23.91
N THR A 16 16.17 33.14 24.97
CA THR A 16 16.90 31.86 24.86
C THR A 16 15.99 30.63 25.00
N THR A 17 14.72 30.80 25.41
CA THR A 17 13.79 29.69 25.67
C THR A 17 12.86 29.39 24.48
N GLY A 18 13.28 29.66 23.24
CA GLY A 18 12.48 29.38 22.05
C GLY A 18 12.19 27.89 21.84
N CYS A 19 11.06 27.58 21.19
CA CYS A 19 10.70 26.20 20.85
C CYS A 19 11.81 25.53 20.02
N LYS A 20 12.23 24.33 20.44
CA LYS A 20 13.21 23.53 19.69
C LYS A 20 12.63 23.18 18.32
N LYS A 21 13.46 23.19 17.27
CA LYS A 21 13.06 22.81 15.90
C LYS A 21 12.42 21.42 15.85
N ASP A 22 12.85 20.54 16.75
CA ASP A 22 12.35 19.16 16.90
C ASP A 22 10.86 19.07 17.28
N PHE A 23 10.24 20.16 17.74
CA PHE A 23 8.79 20.22 18.00
C PHE A 23 7.97 20.12 16.70
N ILE A 24 8.51 20.61 15.59
CA ILE A 24 7.80 20.63 14.29
C ILE A 24 8.18 19.39 13.46
N THR A 25 9.36 18.82 13.66
CA THR A 25 9.81 17.61 12.95
C THR A 25 9.46 16.37 13.75
N THR A 26 8.19 15.98 13.73
CA THR A 26 7.75 14.68 14.24
C THR A 26 7.81 13.65 13.11
N THR A 27 8.55 12.56 13.32
CA THR A 27 8.43 11.39 12.44
C THR A 27 7.05 10.76 12.63
N PRO A 28 6.34 10.38 11.57
CA PRO A 28 5.05 9.72 11.69
C PRO A 28 5.21 8.42 12.49
N GLN A 29 4.65 8.39 13.70
CA GLN A 29 4.64 7.22 14.59
C GLN A 29 3.61 6.16 14.16
N ASN A 30 2.60 6.57 13.39
CA ASN A 30 1.51 5.70 12.95
C ASN A 30 1.75 5.08 11.55
N ASN A 31 2.95 5.21 11.00
CA ASN A 31 3.26 4.61 9.70
C ASN A 31 4.64 3.99 9.70
N LEU A 32 4.77 2.85 9.01
CA LEU A 32 6.05 2.21 8.77
C LEU A 32 6.78 3.00 7.68
N ALA A 33 7.42 4.09 8.08
CA ALA A 33 8.23 4.90 7.19
C ALA A 33 9.53 4.16 6.86
N VAL A 34 10.03 4.30 5.62
CA VAL A 34 11.27 3.63 5.17
C VAL A 34 12.44 3.96 6.09
N GLU A 35 12.47 5.18 6.61
CA GLU A 35 13.49 5.70 7.53
C GLU A 35 13.53 4.93 8.85
N ASN A 36 12.40 4.33 9.26
CA ASN A 36 12.22 3.68 10.55
C ASN A 36 12.01 2.16 10.47
N PHE A 37 11.69 1.61 9.29
CA PHE A 37 11.26 0.22 9.17
C PHE A 37 12.41 -0.78 9.01
N TYR A 38 13.42 -0.52 8.18
CA TYR A 38 14.45 -1.52 7.87
C TYR A 38 15.63 -1.50 8.87
N LYS A 39 15.41 -1.89 10.13
CA LYS A 39 16.44 -1.78 11.19
C LYS A 39 17.04 -3.11 11.63
N ASN A 40 16.29 -4.20 11.58
CA ASN A 40 16.74 -5.50 12.04
C ASN A 40 16.29 -6.63 11.09
N GLU A 41 16.72 -7.86 11.39
CA GLU A 41 16.42 -9.05 10.60
C GLU A 41 14.91 -9.36 10.53
N SER A 42 14.17 -9.17 11.63
CA SER A 42 12.72 -9.38 11.66
C SER A 42 11.99 -8.42 10.71
N ASP A 43 12.47 -7.17 10.59
CA ASP A 43 11.88 -6.19 9.67
C ASP A 43 12.09 -6.61 8.22
N ALA A 44 13.29 -7.13 7.89
CA ALA A 44 13.59 -7.65 6.56
C ALA A 44 12.73 -8.88 6.23
N LEU A 45 12.54 -9.79 7.19
CA LEU A 45 11.65 -10.95 7.03
C LEU A 45 10.19 -10.52 6.83
N LEU A 46 9.73 -9.52 7.56
CA LEU A 46 8.39 -8.97 7.41
C LEU A 46 8.20 -8.33 6.02
N ALA A 47 9.18 -7.56 5.56
CA ALA A 47 9.18 -6.98 4.21
C ALA A 47 9.13 -8.07 3.13
N LEU A 48 9.93 -9.14 3.28
CA LEU A 48 9.95 -10.28 2.36
C LEU A 48 8.58 -10.98 2.32
N ASN A 49 7.99 -11.25 3.48
CA ASN A 49 6.64 -11.83 3.54
C ASN A 49 5.59 -10.90 2.92
N GLY A 50 5.73 -9.59 3.10
CA GLY A 50 4.91 -8.57 2.44
C GLY A 50 5.02 -8.62 0.91
N ALA A 51 6.23 -8.81 0.39
CA ALA A 51 6.44 -8.98 -1.05
C ALA A 51 5.74 -10.25 -1.60
N TYR A 52 5.71 -11.34 -0.84
CA TYR A 52 4.98 -12.56 -1.23
C TYR A 52 3.46 -12.46 -1.05
N HIS A 53 2.95 -11.53 -0.25
CA HIS A 53 1.52 -11.39 0.01
C HIS A 53 0.73 -11.11 -1.28
N GLY A 54 1.32 -10.37 -2.21
CA GLY A 54 0.74 -10.07 -3.53
C GLY A 54 0.29 -11.29 -4.31
N LEU A 55 1.04 -12.39 -4.22
CA LEU A 55 0.75 -13.65 -4.91
C LEU A 55 -0.59 -14.28 -4.49
N GLN A 56 -1.08 -13.95 -3.29
CA GLN A 56 -2.35 -14.43 -2.74
C GLN A 56 -3.55 -13.54 -3.08
N LYS A 57 -3.35 -12.45 -3.81
CA LYS A 57 -4.45 -11.59 -4.28
C LYS A 57 -5.24 -12.27 -5.39
N LEU A 58 -6.46 -11.80 -5.61
CA LEU A 58 -7.36 -12.35 -6.64
C LEU A 58 -6.72 -12.32 -8.03
N GLY A 59 -6.02 -11.24 -8.38
CA GLY A 59 -5.33 -11.10 -9.67
C GLY A 59 -4.17 -12.07 -9.93
N CYS A 60 -3.75 -12.85 -8.94
CA CYS A 60 -2.66 -13.83 -9.04
C CYS A 60 -3.17 -15.26 -8.76
N TYR A 61 -2.49 -16.01 -7.88
CA TYR A 61 -2.68 -17.45 -7.71
C TYR A 61 -3.99 -17.82 -7.00
N ARG A 62 -4.64 -16.86 -6.33
CA ARG A 62 -5.92 -17.14 -5.65
C ARG A 62 -7.07 -17.38 -6.63
N LEU A 63 -7.08 -16.66 -7.76
CA LEU A 63 -8.17 -16.75 -8.74
C LEU A 63 -7.68 -16.64 -10.18
N ARG A 64 -7.13 -15.48 -10.56
CA ARG A 64 -7.01 -15.13 -11.98
C ARG A 64 -6.03 -16.00 -12.76
N LEU A 65 -4.91 -16.42 -12.16
CA LEU A 65 -3.91 -17.25 -12.85
C LEU A 65 -4.47 -18.59 -13.31
N TRP A 66 -5.21 -19.31 -12.46
CA TRP A 66 -5.77 -20.60 -12.86
C TRP A 66 -7.01 -20.45 -13.76
N THR A 67 -7.75 -19.33 -13.68
CA THR A 67 -8.85 -19.07 -14.62
C THR A 67 -8.37 -18.81 -16.05
N LEU A 68 -7.07 -18.57 -16.28
CA LEU A 68 -6.51 -18.48 -17.63
C LEU A 68 -6.63 -19.80 -18.41
N ASP A 69 -6.69 -20.96 -17.73
CA ASP A 69 -6.97 -22.23 -18.40
C ASP A 69 -8.37 -22.27 -19.03
N ILE A 70 -9.32 -21.54 -18.47
CA ILE A 70 -10.66 -21.39 -19.06
C ILE A 70 -10.58 -20.53 -20.32
N MET A 71 -9.78 -19.46 -20.30
CA MET A 71 -9.53 -18.63 -21.49
C MET A 71 -8.79 -19.39 -22.59
N ALA A 72 -7.88 -20.30 -22.22
CA ALA A 72 -7.17 -21.16 -23.14
C ALA A 72 -8.05 -22.28 -23.75
N GLY A 73 -9.27 -22.48 -23.24
CA GLY A 73 -10.17 -23.53 -23.69
C GLY A 73 -9.93 -24.91 -23.08
N ASN A 74 -9.07 -25.01 -22.05
CA ASN A 74 -8.81 -26.27 -21.33
C ASN A 74 -9.89 -26.58 -20.28
N SER A 75 -10.75 -25.61 -19.98
CA SER A 75 -11.82 -25.72 -18.99
C SER A 75 -12.98 -24.79 -19.35
N ILE A 76 -14.14 -25.02 -18.75
CA ILE A 76 -15.32 -24.16 -18.90
C ILE A 76 -15.61 -23.46 -17.57
N VAL A 77 -16.19 -22.26 -17.63
CA VAL A 77 -16.68 -21.60 -16.41
C VAL A 77 -17.83 -22.45 -15.85
N GLY A 78 -17.74 -22.88 -14.59
CA GLY A 78 -18.81 -23.63 -13.91
C GLY A 78 -20.07 -22.81 -13.60
N ALA A 79 -20.07 -21.53 -13.98
CA ALA A 79 -21.09 -20.55 -13.68
C ALA A 79 -22.14 -20.49 -14.79
N GLY A 80 -23.20 -21.28 -14.67
CA GLY A 80 -24.34 -21.29 -15.61
C GLY A 80 -25.49 -20.35 -15.25
N GLY A 81 -25.36 -19.58 -14.16
CA GLY A 81 -26.41 -18.70 -13.61
C GLY A 81 -26.29 -17.23 -14.02
N ALA A 82 -27.26 -16.40 -13.59
CA ALA A 82 -27.43 -15.00 -13.96
C ALA A 82 -26.31 -14.05 -13.47
N GLY A 83 -25.13 -14.11 -14.09
CA GLY A 83 -24.01 -13.18 -13.88
C GLY A 83 -22.80 -13.73 -13.12
N ASP A 84 -22.82 -15.00 -12.70
CA ASP A 84 -21.68 -15.62 -12.05
C ASP A 84 -20.53 -15.84 -13.05
N GLY A 85 -19.30 -15.53 -12.65
CA GLY A 85 -18.10 -15.60 -13.49
C GLY A 85 -18.18 -14.83 -14.80
N LEU A 86 -19.04 -13.81 -14.91
CA LEU A 86 -19.31 -13.07 -16.15
C LEU A 86 -18.02 -12.53 -16.78
N GLU A 87 -17.11 -12.01 -15.98
CA GLU A 87 -15.85 -11.47 -16.45
C GLU A 87 -14.97 -12.56 -17.07
N THR A 88 -14.98 -13.78 -16.51
CA THR A 88 -14.25 -14.94 -17.02
C THR A 88 -14.92 -15.48 -18.28
N GLN A 89 -16.26 -15.50 -18.34
CA GLN A 89 -17.01 -15.86 -19.54
C GLN A 89 -16.72 -14.90 -20.70
N GLN A 90 -16.70 -13.58 -20.43
CA GLN A 90 -16.34 -12.57 -21.42
C GLN A 90 -14.90 -12.71 -21.93
N LEU A 91 -13.97 -13.09 -21.04
CA LEU A 91 -12.60 -13.38 -21.40
C LEU A 91 -12.47 -14.62 -22.26
N ALA A 92 -13.12 -15.73 -21.88
CA ALA A 92 -13.11 -16.99 -22.62
C ALA A 92 -13.78 -16.90 -23.99
N ASN A 93 -14.82 -16.07 -24.11
CA ASN A 93 -15.56 -15.85 -25.37
C ASN A 93 -14.97 -14.72 -26.22
N PHE A 94 -13.82 -14.15 -25.86
CA PHE A 94 -13.22 -13.01 -26.56
C PHE A 94 -14.16 -11.80 -26.76
N ALA A 95 -15.09 -11.60 -25.80
CA ALA A 95 -16.11 -10.55 -25.80
C ALA A 95 -15.87 -9.51 -24.68
N THR A 96 -14.61 -9.31 -24.32
CA THR A 96 -14.19 -8.46 -23.19
C THR A 96 -14.43 -6.97 -23.49
N THR A 97 -14.96 -6.24 -22.52
CA THR A 97 -15.10 -4.78 -22.59
C THR A 97 -14.01 -4.07 -21.79
N THR A 98 -13.86 -2.76 -21.96
CA THR A 98 -12.90 -1.93 -21.21
C THR A 98 -13.18 -1.89 -19.70
N SER A 99 -14.36 -2.32 -19.26
CA SER A 99 -14.78 -2.35 -17.85
C SER A 99 -14.71 -3.76 -17.22
N ASN A 100 -14.08 -4.73 -17.88
CA ASN A 100 -13.97 -6.08 -17.36
C ASN A 100 -13.08 -6.11 -16.11
N VAL A 101 -13.68 -6.46 -14.97
CA VAL A 101 -13.00 -6.48 -13.67
C VAL A 101 -11.91 -7.55 -13.58
N GLY A 102 -12.01 -8.64 -14.35
CA GLY A 102 -10.99 -9.69 -14.37
C GLY A 102 -9.67 -9.21 -14.98
N VAL A 103 -9.74 -8.42 -16.06
CA VAL A 103 -8.56 -7.76 -16.65
C VAL A 103 -7.97 -6.76 -15.67
N ALA A 104 -8.81 -5.92 -15.04
CA ALA A 104 -8.36 -4.92 -14.08
C ALA A 104 -7.68 -5.56 -12.86
N ASP A 105 -8.22 -6.67 -12.34
CA ASP A 105 -7.63 -7.44 -11.24
C ASP A 105 -6.25 -7.96 -11.61
N ILE A 106 -6.10 -8.61 -12.78
CA ILE A 106 -4.82 -9.13 -13.26
C ILE A 106 -3.81 -7.99 -13.34
N TRP A 107 -4.13 -6.92 -14.07
CA TRP A 107 -3.23 -5.79 -14.26
C TRP A 107 -2.82 -5.17 -12.92
N SER A 108 -3.78 -4.70 -12.13
CA SER A 108 -3.51 -3.96 -10.91
C SER A 108 -2.75 -4.79 -9.87
N THR A 109 -3.00 -6.10 -9.79
CA THR A 109 -2.30 -6.98 -8.86
C THR A 109 -0.83 -7.13 -9.24
N HIS A 110 -0.51 -7.35 -10.52
CA HIS A 110 0.88 -7.53 -10.96
C HIS A 110 1.72 -6.25 -10.84
N TYR A 111 1.09 -5.07 -10.92
CA TYR A 111 1.78 -3.80 -10.68
C TYR A 111 2.03 -3.50 -9.20
N GLN A 112 1.35 -4.18 -8.27
CA GLN A 112 1.54 -4.00 -6.84
C GLN A 112 2.66 -4.89 -6.26
N GLY A 113 3.11 -5.89 -7.03
CA GLY A 113 3.88 -7.02 -6.49
C GLY A 113 2.96 -8.09 -5.92
#